data_AF-A0A7J5YE21-F1
#
_entry.id   AF-A0A7J5YE21-F1
#
_cell.length_a   1.000
_cell.length_b   1.000
_cell.length_c   1.000
_cell.angle_alpha   90.00
_cell.angle_beta   90.00
_cell.angle_gamma   90.00
#
_symmetry.space_group_name_H-M   'P 1'
#
loop_
_entity.id
_entity.type
_entity.pdbx_description
1 polymer ?
#
loop_
_entity_poly.entity_id
_entity_poly.type
_entity_poly.pdbx_seq_one_letter_code
_entity_poly.pdbx_strand_id
1 'polypeptide(L)'
;MFAQMNVADLHTHLGKIMDPEVERTGGALLLKLAQTTNAFIHQQANFALDALVQGSSPARIMNVLFNMGSKHRCPAVRASTARHLHLLADIMGIDQIFEAGKLFAERFLTAVSKMAVDAAPDVRHHGQILLQGLAYQNEFSAMWVKIIPMKDRVPLQKILQKMRHNLTKGGTMLPLVGAELKPVQLYRHLLRCCRQLPTEAMQKHYRHAIRQGYTSHADEDDQERVQMIVQRAVVDADWILTKYSKNK
;
A
#
# COMPACT_ATOMS: atom_id res chain seq x y z
N MET A 1 15.73 29.22 -30.02
CA MET A 1 16.32 28.47 -28.90
C MET A 1 15.18 27.77 -28.19
N PHE A 2 14.92 26.52 -28.55
CA PHE A 2 13.78 25.73 -28.07
C PHE A 2 14.02 25.35 -26.61
N ALA A 3 13.18 25.85 -25.70
CA ALA A 3 13.16 25.38 -24.32
C ALA A 3 12.55 23.97 -24.30
N GLN A 4 13.37 22.95 -24.07
CA GLN A 4 12.90 21.64 -23.64
C GLN A 4 12.29 21.82 -22.24
N MET A 5 10.98 22.03 -22.19
CA MET A 5 10.23 22.02 -20.95
C MET A 5 10.04 20.56 -20.54
N ASN A 6 10.66 20.16 -19.43
CA ASN A 6 10.58 18.81 -18.88
C ASN A 6 9.11 18.48 -18.50
N VAL A 7 8.69 17.22 -18.62
CA VAL A 7 7.36 16.73 -18.18
C VAL A 7 7.08 17.12 -16.71
N ALA A 8 8.11 17.18 -15.86
CA ALA A 8 8.01 17.64 -14.48
C ALA A 8 7.68 19.14 -14.35
N ASP A 9 8.26 19.98 -15.23
CA ASP A 9 7.97 21.42 -15.31
C ASP A 9 6.58 21.66 -15.91
N LEU A 10 6.14 20.80 -16.82
CA LEU A 10 4.79 20.75 -17.35
C LEU A 10 3.77 20.40 -16.25
N HIS A 11 4.04 19.40 -15.40
CA HIS A 11 3.17 18.98 -14.30
C HIS A 11 3.04 20.05 -13.19
N THR A 12 4.13 20.74 -12.88
CA THR A 12 4.13 21.80 -11.86
C THR A 12 3.49 23.11 -12.36
N HIS A 13 3.63 23.44 -13.65
CA HIS A 13 3.10 24.68 -14.21
C HIS A 13 1.66 24.56 -14.77
N LEU A 14 1.30 23.45 -15.44
CA LEU A 14 -0.10 23.18 -15.86
C LEU A 14 -0.97 22.64 -14.72
N GLY A 15 -0.37 22.13 -13.65
CA GLY A 15 -1.10 21.59 -12.51
C GLY A 15 -2.20 22.53 -12.04
N LYS A 16 -1.90 23.75 -11.60
CA LYS A 16 -2.93 24.63 -11.03
C LYS A 16 -4.10 24.95 -11.98
N ILE A 17 -3.87 24.88 -13.29
CA ILE A 17 -4.87 25.17 -14.33
C ILE A 17 -5.71 23.92 -14.65
N MET A 18 -5.13 22.72 -14.56
CA MET A 18 -5.83 21.44 -14.77
C MET A 18 -6.52 20.89 -13.51
N ASP A 19 -6.32 21.51 -12.34
CA ASP A 19 -6.97 21.09 -11.08
C ASP A 19 -8.49 20.95 -11.22
N PRO A 20 -9.21 21.95 -11.76
CA PRO A 20 -10.65 21.84 -11.96
C PRO A 20 -11.03 20.74 -12.95
N GLU A 21 -10.16 20.41 -13.91
CA GLU A 21 -10.43 19.36 -14.91
C GLU A 21 -10.31 17.97 -14.30
N VAL A 22 -9.32 17.73 -13.44
CA VAL A 22 -9.17 16.46 -12.71
C VAL A 22 -10.34 16.25 -11.76
N GLU A 23 -10.75 17.30 -11.03
CA GLU A 23 -11.90 17.23 -10.13
C GLU A 23 -13.22 17.02 -10.88
N ARG A 24 -13.46 17.79 -11.96
CA ARG A 24 -14.66 17.63 -12.79
C ARG A 24 -14.72 16.27 -13.46
N THR A 25 -13.62 15.81 -14.05
CA THR A 25 -13.56 14.54 -14.78
C THR A 25 -13.69 13.36 -13.83
N GLY A 26 -12.87 13.30 -12.77
CA GLY A 26 -12.95 12.23 -11.78
C GLY A 26 -14.32 12.21 -11.10
N GLY A 27 -14.90 13.37 -10.84
CA GLY A 27 -16.24 13.49 -10.30
C GLY A 27 -17.35 13.00 -11.22
N ALA A 28 -17.29 13.36 -12.49
CA ALA A 28 -18.23 12.89 -13.51
C ALA A 28 -18.16 11.36 -13.68
N LEU A 29 -16.96 10.78 -13.62
CA LEU A 29 -16.76 9.33 -13.71
C LEU A 29 -17.34 8.60 -12.50
N LEU A 30 -17.06 9.09 -11.27
CA LEU A 30 -17.66 8.52 -10.05
C LEU A 30 -19.18 8.68 -10.02
N LEU A 31 -19.71 9.81 -10.50
CA LEU A 31 -21.14 10.02 -10.65
C LEU A 31 -21.74 9.03 -11.67
N LYS A 32 -21.04 8.77 -12.77
CA LYS A 32 -21.49 7.80 -13.78
C LYS A 32 -21.60 6.40 -13.18
N LEU A 33 -20.63 6.00 -12.35
CA LEU A 33 -20.69 4.74 -11.60
C LEU A 33 -21.90 4.68 -10.66
N ALA A 34 -22.30 5.80 -10.06
CA ALA A 34 -23.47 5.88 -9.19
C ALA A 34 -24.80 5.73 -9.95
N GLN A 35 -24.87 6.19 -11.21
CA GLN A 35 -26.10 6.30 -11.99
C GLN A 35 -26.47 5.04 -12.79
N THR A 36 -25.58 4.05 -12.87
CA THR A 36 -25.81 2.86 -13.69
C THR A 36 -25.36 1.60 -12.96
N THR A 37 -25.93 0.47 -13.34
CA THR A 37 -25.50 -0.88 -12.93
C THR A 37 -24.85 -1.65 -14.08
N ASN A 38 -24.67 -1.01 -15.24
CA ASN A 38 -24.08 -1.65 -16.41
C ASN A 38 -22.57 -1.87 -16.20
N ALA A 39 -22.17 -3.15 -16.20
CA ALA A 39 -20.80 -3.56 -15.96
C ALA A 39 -19.80 -3.00 -16.99
N PHE A 40 -20.19 -2.91 -18.27
CA PHE A 40 -19.32 -2.34 -19.31
C PHE A 40 -19.07 -0.85 -19.07
N ILE A 41 -20.11 -0.09 -18.71
CA ILE A 41 -19.97 1.34 -18.38
C ILE A 41 -19.11 1.51 -17.12
N HIS A 42 -19.28 0.64 -16.11
CA HIS A 42 -18.43 0.65 -14.92
C HIS A 42 -16.97 0.40 -15.26
N GLN A 43 -16.70 -0.58 -16.11
CA GLN A 43 -15.35 -0.91 -16.54
C GLN A 43 -14.70 0.26 -17.30
N GLN A 44 -15.42 0.88 -18.24
CA GLN A 44 -14.92 2.03 -18.99
C GLN A 44 -14.66 3.24 -18.07
N ALA A 45 -15.55 3.51 -17.12
CA ALA A 45 -15.34 4.58 -16.15
C ALA A 45 -14.12 4.32 -15.25
N ASN A 46 -13.89 3.07 -14.85
CA ASN A 46 -12.71 2.69 -14.09
C ASN A 46 -11.42 2.79 -14.93
N PHE A 47 -11.42 2.42 -16.21
CA PHE A 47 -10.25 2.62 -17.07
C PHE A 47 -9.90 4.11 -17.27
N ALA A 48 -10.92 4.96 -17.41
CA ALA A 48 -10.72 6.40 -17.48
C ALA A 48 -10.16 6.97 -16.17
N LEU A 49 -10.62 6.47 -15.03
CA LEU A 49 -10.07 6.83 -13.71
C LEU A 49 -8.63 6.30 -13.54
N ASP A 50 -8.31 5.08 -13.97
CA ASP A 50 -6.95 4.53 -13.95
C ASP A 50 -5.97 5.47 -14.70
N ALA A 51 -6.35 5.93 -15.90
CA ALA A 51 -5.57 6.89 -16.68
C ALA A 51 -5.45 8.25 -15.98
N LEU A 52 -6.52 8.73 -15.33
CA LEU A 52 -6.51 9.97 -14.56
C LEU A 52 -5.53 9.89 -13.37
N VAL A 53 -5.51 8.76 -12.65
CA VAL A 53 -4.60 8.53 -11.52
C VAL A 53 -3.15 8.52 -11.97
N GLN A 54 -2.84 7.85 -13.08
CA GLN A 54 -1.47 7.76 -13.61
C GLN A 54 -0.96 9.11 -14.15
N GLY A 55 -1.84 9.94 -14.69
CA GLY A 55 -1.48 11.22 -15.32
C GLY A 55 -1.47 12.44 -14.39
N SER A 56 -1.92 12.32 -13.14
CA SER A 56 -2.18 13.47 -12.25
C SER A 56 -1.37 13.40 -10.95
N SER A 57 -1.19 14.55 -10.28
CA SER A 57 -0.46 14.57 -9.00
C SER A 57 -1.23 13.82 -7.89
N PRO A 58 -0.56 13.07 -7.01
CA PRO A 58 -1.20 12.29 -5.95
C PRO A 58 -2.13 13.04 -5.00
N ALA A 59 -1.76 14.25 -4.60
CA ALA A 59 -2.57 15.08 -3.70
C ALA A 59 -3.95 15.40 -4.28
N ARG A 60 -4.05 15.55 -5.61
CA ARG A 60 -5.30 15.87 -6.31
C ARG A 60 -6.21 14.68 -6.43
N ILE A 61 -5.65 13.56 -6.87
CA ILE A 61 -6.37 12.29 -6.93
C ILE A 61 -6.94 11.96 -5.57
N MET A 62 -6.12 12.10 -4.52
CA MET A 62 -6.60 11.95 -3.14
C MET A 62 -7.77 12.88 -2.81
N ASN A 63 -7.71 14.17 -3.18
CA ASN A 63 -8.81 15.10 -2.95
C ASN A 63 -10.11 14.67 -3.65
N VAL A 64 -10.05 14.31 -4.93
CA VAL A 64 -11.21 13.83 -5.71
C VAL A 64 -11.82 12.58 -5.06
N LEU A 65 -10.99 11.56 -4.83
CA LEU A 65 -11.43 10.28 -4.29
C LEU A 65 -12.03 10.42 -2.88
N PHE A 66 -11.47 11.28 -2.04
CA PHE A 66 -12.00 11.50 -0.69
C PHE A 66 -13.27 12.33 -0.66
N ASN A 67 -13.33 13.40 -1.44
CA ASN A 67 -14.49 14.30 -1.45
C ASN A 67 -15.71 13.62 -2.06
N MET A 68 -15.51 12.77 -3.07
CA MET A 68 -16.61 12.25 -3.88
C MET A 68 -16.91 10.77 -3.62
N GLY A 69 -15.91 9.99 -3.24
CA GLY A 69 -15.99 8.53 -3.26
C GLY A 69 -16.08 7.85 -1.90
N SER A 70 -15.26 8.30 -0.94
CA SER A 70 -14.99 7.57 0.31
C SER A 70 -16.21 7.34 1.22
N LYS A 71 -17.24 8.19 1.13
CA LYS A 71 -18.47 8.12 1.94
C LYS A 71 -19.73 7.90 1.10
N HIS A 72 -19.56 7.55 -0.16
CA HIS A 72 -20.69 7.44 -1.09
C HIS A 72 -21.60 6.25 -0.74
N ARG A 73 -22.92 6.40 -0.91
CA ARG A 73 -23.90 5.34 -0.58
C ARG A 73 -23.80 4.14 -1.52
N CYS A 74 -23.50 4.38 -2.80
CA CYS A 74 -23.32 3.32 -3.81
C CYS A 74 -22.03 2.51 -3.56
N PRO A 75 -22.12 1.18 -3.36
CA PRO A 75 -20.96 0.31 -3.19
C PRO A 75 -19.97 0.33 -4.37
N ALA A 76 -20.46 0.45 -5.61
CA ALA A 76 -19.61 0.50 -6.81
C ALA A 76 -18.70 1.74 -6.81
N VAL A 77 -19.22 2.89 -6.34
CA VAL A 77 -18.44 4.12 -6.19
C VAL A 77 -17.37 3.94 -5.12
N ARG A 78 -17.71 3.35 -3.96
CA ARG A 78 -16.72 3.07 -2.92
C ARG A 78 -15.65 2.07 -3.39
N ALA A 79 -16.05 1.05 -4.14
CA ALA A 79 -15.15 0.05 -4.71
C ALA A 79 -14.17 0.67 -5.71
N SER A 80 -14.68 1.47 -6.64
CA SER A 80 -13.84 2.25 -7.55
C SER A 80 -12.90 3.18 -6.78
N THR A 81 -13.39 3.89 -5.76
CA THR A 81 -12.55 4.74 -4.92
C THR A 81 -11.41 3.95 -4.26
N ALA A 82 -11.74 2.79 -3.72
CA ALA A 82 -10.77 1.92 -3.06
C ALA A 82 -9.70 1.40 -4.02
N ARG A 83 -10.11 0.96 -5.22
CA ARG A 83 -9.21 0.53 -6.30
C ARG A 83 -8.25 1.65 -6.71
N HIS A 84 -8.75 2.86 -6.93
CA HIS A 84 -7.91 3.97 -7.39
C HIS A 84 -7.00 4.52 -6.28
N LEU A 85 -7.38 4.43 -5.01
CA LEU A 85 -6.47 4.69 -3.89
C LEU A 85 -5.37 3.63 -3.79
N HIS A 86 -5.69 2.38 -4.12
CA HIS A 86 -4.70 1.31 -4.19
C HIS A 86 -3.69 1.57 -5.31
N LEU A 87 -4.16 1.84 -6.53
CA LEU A 87 -3.31 2.22 -7.66
C LEU A 87 -2.45 3.45 -7.34
N LEU A 88 -3.02 4.45 -6.67
CA LEU A 88 -2.27 5.63 -6.26
C LEU A 88 -1.11 5.27 -5.32
N ALA A 89 -1.33 4.39 -4.35
CA ALA A 89 -0.28 3.94 -3.44
C ALA A 89 0.79 3.11 -4.16
N ASP A 90 0.41 2.31 -5.16
CA ASP A 90 1.36 1.55 -5.97
C ASP A 90 2.26 2.48 -6.79
N ILE A 91 1.70 3.53 -7.40
CA ILE A 91 2.45 4.53 -8.17
C ILE A 91 3.39 5.33 -7.26
N MET A 92 2.92 5.72 -6.08
CA MET A 92 3.72 6.50 -5.14
C MET A 92 4.81 5.67 -4.45
N GLY A 93 4.54 4.39 -4.23
CA GLY A 93 5.20 3.61 -3.19
C GLY A 93 4.51 3.80 -1.84
N ILE A 94 4.21 2.68 -1.18
CA ILE A 94 3.52 2.66 0.13
C ILE A 94 4.36 3.29 1.25
N ASP A 95 5.68 3.30 1.11
CA ASP A 95 6.65 3.98 1.97
C ASP A 95 6.55 5.51 1.85
N GLN A 96 6.34 6.00 0.64
CA GLN A 96 6.23 7.44 0.35
C GLN A 96 4.94 8.08 0.88
N ILE A 97 3.93 7.29 1.24
CA ILE A 97 2.68 7.80 1.82
C ILE A 97 2.93 8.58 3.11
N PHE A 98 3.88 8.14 3.93
CA PHE A 98 4.21 8.80 5.19
C PHE A 98 5.16 9.99 5.02
N GLU A 99 5.93 10.02 3.93
CA GLU A 99 6.84 11.11 3.57
C GLU A 99 6.13 12.25 2.82
N ALA A 100 5.01 11.97 2.15
CA ALA A 100 4.19 12.94 1.39
C ALA A 100 3.52 14.04 2.25
N GLY A 101 3.70 14.00 3.57
CA GLY A 101 3.26 15.02 4.51
C GLY A 101 2.20 14.53 5.47
N LYS A 102 2.19 15.13 6.67
CA LYS A 102 1.33 14.71 7.78
C LYS A 102 -0.15 14.63 7.40
N LEU A 103 -0.72 15.69 6.83
CA LEU A 103 -2.14 15.72 6.47
C LEU A 103 -2.50 14.66 5.42
N PHE A 104 -1.61 14.41 4.46
CA PHE A 104 -1.79 13.39 3.43
C PHE A 104 -1.86 12.00 4.06
N ALA A 105 -0.85 11.66 4.87
CA ALA A 105 -0.77 10.39 5.58
C ALA A 105 -1.96 10.15 6.53
N GLU A 106 -2.36 11.16 7.31
CA GLU A 106 -3.49 11.06 8.24
C GLU A 106 -4.81 10.77 7.51
N ARG A 107 -5.07 11.46 6.40
CA ARG A 107 -6.26 11.23 5.58
C ARG A 107 -6.21 9.87 4.89
N PHE A 108 -5.07 9.47 4.34
CA PHE A 108 -4.87 8.17 3.71
C PHE A 108 -5.10 7.01 4.68
N LEU A 109 -4.44 7.05 5.84
CA LEU A 109 -4.57 6.02 6.87
C LEU A 109 -6.01 5.91 7.38
N THR A 110 -6.70 7.03 7.56
CA THR A 110 -8.12 7.05 7.98
C THR A 110 -9.02 6.41 6.92
N ALA A 111 -8.80 6.70 5.64
CA ALA A 111 -9.59 6.14 4.55
C ALA A 111 -9.38 4.63 4.42
N VAL A 112 -8.12 4.18 4.39
CA VAL A 112 -7.74 2.77 4.33
C VAL A 112 -8.32 1.97 5.50
N SER A 113 -8.24 2.53 6.72
CA SER A 113 -8.81 1.91 7.92
C SER A 113 -10.31 1.68 7.80
N LYS A 114 -11.07 2.64 7.23
CA LYS A 114 -12.50 2.48 7.00
C LYS A 114 -12.81 1.47 5.91
N MET A 115 -12.05 1.52 4.81
CA MET A 115 -12.20 0.60 3.68
C MET A 115 -11.98 -0.85 4.10
N ALA A 116 -10.96 -1.13 4.93
CA ALA A 116 -10.62 -2.48 5.37
C ALA A 116 -11.77 -3.21 6.11
N VAL A 117 -12.73 -2.45 6.65
CA VAL A 117 -13.93 -2.95 7.35
C VAL A 117 -15.25 -2.58 6.66
N ASP A 118 -15.22 -2.13 5.39
CA ASP A 118 -16.43 -1.76 4.64
C ASP A 118 -17.39 -2.96 4.48
N ALA A 119 -18.68 -2.70 4.26
CA ALA A 119 -19.67 -3.75 4.01
C ALA A 119 -19.47 -4.45 2.65
N ALA A 120 -18.94 -3.77 1.65
CA ALA A 120 -18.69 -4.32 0.32
C ALA A 120 -17.38 -5.14 0.29
N PRO A 121 -17.41 -6.42 -0.18
CA PRO A 121 -16.21 -7.26 -0.22
C PRO A 121 -15.04 -6.68 -1.01
N ASP A 122 -15.34 -6.05 -2.14
CA ASP A 122 -14.33 -5.47 -3.03
C ASP A 122 -13.61 -4.26 -2.40
N VAL A 123 -14.36 -3.40 -1.71
CA VAL A 123 -13.82 -2.28 -0.93
C VAL A 123 -12.91 -2.80 0.19
N ARG A 124 -13.36 -3.83 0.91
CA ARG A 124 -12.56 -4.47 1.96
C ARG A 124 -11.28 -5.04 1.43
N HIS A 125 -11.32 -5.73 0.29
CA HIS A 125 -10.16 -6.35 -0.31
C HIS A 125 -9.04 -5.34 -0.54
N HIS A 126 -9.34 -4.23 -1.25
CA HIS A 126 -8.37 -3.15 -1.47
C HIS A 126 -7.92 -2.47 -0.17
N GLY A 127 -8.86 -2.21 0.75
CA GLY A 127 -8.53 -1.62 2.05
C GLY A 127 -7.60 -2.49 2.90
N GLN A 128 -7.77 -3.80 2.87
CA GLN A 128 -6.95 -4.75 3.63
C GLN A 128 -5.53 -4.86 3.07
N ILE A 129 -5.37 -4.89 1.75
CA ILE A 129 -4.04 -4.89 1.10
C ILE A 129 -3.27 -3.61 1.46
N LEU A 130 -3.92 -2.44 1.31
CA LEU A 130 -3.30 -1.17 1.68
C LEU A 130 -2.95 -1.09 3.16
N LEU A 131 -3.86 -1.52 4.04
CA LEU A 131 -3.63 -1.54 5.48
C LEU A 131 -2.44 -2.43 5.85
N GLN A 132 -2.32 -3.57 5.19
CA GLN A 132 -1.19 -4.47 5.36
C GLN A 132 0.12 -3.82 4.92
N GLY A 133 0.15 -3.21 3.73
CA GLY A 133 1.32 -2.50 3.21
C GLY A 133 1.78 -1.37 4.12
N LEU A 134 0.84 -0.58 4.64
CA LEU A 134 1.11 0.47 5.61
C LEU A 134 1.66 -0.09 6.93
N ALA A 135 1.13 -1.23 7.41
CA ALA A 135 1.55 -1.83 8.68
C ALA A 135 3.03 -2.27 8.70
N TYR A 136 3.67 -2.42 7.54
CA TYR A 136 5.11 -2.71 7.43
C TYR A 136 6.03 -1.48 7.53
N GLN A 137 5.47 -0.27 7.50
CA GLN A 137 6.24 0.97 7.59
C GLN A 137 6.56 1.34 9.05
N ASN A 138 7.70 1.99 9.28
CA ASN A 138 8.18 2.29 10.64
C ASN A 138 7.26 3.32 11.34
N GLU A 139 6.70 4.24 10.56
CA GLU A 139 5.89 5.38 10.99
C GLU A 139 4.45 4.96 11.32
N PHE A 140 4.03 3.77 10.87
CA PHE A 140 2.66 3.31 11.00
C PHE A 140 2.20 3.25 12.44
N SER A 141 2.97 2.63 13.34
CA SER A 141 2.55 2.45 14.75
C SER A 141 2.28 3.79 15.44
N ALA A 142 3.17 4.77 15.22
CA ALA A 142 3.04 6.11 15.80
C ALA A 142 1.80 6.85 15.25
N MET A 143 1.58 6.80 13.92
CA MET A 143 0.41 7.42 13.32
C MET A 143 -0.89 6.70 13.65
N TRP A 144 -0.88 5.37 13.67
CA TRP A 144 -2.03 4.53 14.01
C TRP A 144 -2.61 4.90 15.37
N VAL A 145 -1.74 5.01 16.38
CA VAL A 145 -2.14 5.36 17.75
C VAL A 145 -2.66 6.80 17.84
N LYS A 146 -2.20 7.68 16.97
CA LYS A 146 -2.63 9.08 16.95
C LYS A 146 -3.96 9.29 16.23
N ILE A 147 -4.18 8.58 15.12
CA ILE A 147 -5.23 8.90 14.15
C ILE A 147 -6.46 8.01 14.30
N ILE A 148 -6.27 6.72 14.59
CA ILE A 148 -7.39 5.77 14.63
C ILE A 148 -7.90 5.63 16.06
N PRO A 149 -9.18 5.89 16.38
CA PRO A 149 -9.72 5.72 17.73
C PRO A 149 -9.62 4.27 18.22
N MET A 150 -9.41 4.06 19.53
CA MET A 150 -9.22 2.72 20.10
C MET A 150 -10.32 1.71 19.70
N LYS A 151 -11.58 2.15 19.72
CA LYS A 151 -12.74 1.33 19.32
C LYS A 151 -12.64 0.78 17.89
N ASP A 152 -12.04 1.55 16.98
CA ASP A 152 -11.93 1.21 15.57
C ASP A 152 -10.69 0.33 15.29
N ARG A 153 -9.72 0.30 16.23
CA ARG A 153 -8.49 -0.51 16.10
C ARG A 153 -8.75 -2.00 16.25
N VAL A 154 -9.67 -2.40 17.12
CA VAL A 154 -9.93 -3.82 17.45
C VAL A 154 -10.23 -4.66 16.20
N PRO A 155 -11.18 -4.31 15.33
CA PRO A 155 -11.44 -5.09 14.12
C PRO A 155 -10.23 -5.09 13.17
N LEU A 156 -9.52 -3.97 13.05
CA LEU A 156 -8.38 -3.84 12.15
C LEU A 156 -7.18 -4.66 12.62
N GLN A 157 -6.93 -4.73 13.93
CA GLN A 157 -5.91 -5.59 14.52
C GLN A 157 -6.20 -7.06 14.26
N LYS A 158 -7.47 -7.50 14.35
CA LYS A 158 -7.86 -8.87 14.00
C LYS A 158 -7.58 -9.18 12.53
N ILE A 159 -7.84 -8.23 11.62
CA ILE A 159 -7.51 -8.38 10.19
C ILE A 159 -5.99 -8.52 10.01
N LEU A 160 -5.20 -7.60 10.58
CA LEU A 160 -3.73 -7.67 10.50
C LEU A 160 -3.18 -8.99 11.07
N GLN A 161 -3.72 -9.46 12.20
CA GLN A 161 -3.34 -10.73 12.80
C GLN A 161 -3.72 -11.92 11.90
N LYS A 162 -4.92 -11.92 11.31
CA LYS A 162 -5.36 -12.97 10.37
C LYS A 162 -4.47 -13.01 9.13
N MET A 163 -4.16 -11.85 8.55
CA MET A 163 -3.29 -11.76 7.38
C MET A 163 -1.88 -12.25 7.69
N ARG A 164 -1.34 -11.90 8.87
CA ARG A 164 -0.07 -12.44 9.37
C ARG A 164 -0.10 -13.96 9.53
N HIS A 165 -1.18 -14.53 10.06
CA HIS A 165 -1.33 -15.98 10.18
C HIS A 165 -1.47 -16.69 8.82
N ASN A 166 -2.12 -16.08 7.83
CA ASN A 166 -2.24 -16.65 6.49
C ASN A 166 -0.88 -16.75 5.78
N LEU A 167 0.00 -15.75 5.98
CA LEU A 167 1.40 -15.80 5.52
C LEU A 167 2.18 -16.99 6.12
N THR A 168 1.83 -17.41 7.34
CA THR A 168 2.52 -18.53 8.03
C THR A 168 2.00 -19.93 7.68
N LYS A 169 0.85 -20.06 6.97
CA LYS A 169 0.18 -21.36 6.73
C LYS A 169 0.18 -21.84 5.27
N GLY A 170 0.90 -21.21 4.36
CA GLY A 170 1.08 -21.71 2.98
C GLY A 170 -0.21 -21.82 2.15
N GLY A 171 -1.31 -21.16 2.57
CA GLY A 171 -2.58 -21.15 1.86
C GLY A 171 -2.72 -19.87 1.03
N THR A 172 -2.79 -20.04 -0.30
CA THR A 172 -3.15 -19.06 -1.34
C THR A 172 -2.71 -17.62 -1.03
N MET A 173 -1.49 -17.32 -1.45
CA MET A 173 -0.87 -16.00 -1.36
C MET A 173 -1.71 -14.98 -2.13
N LEU A 174 -2.33 -14.05 -1.41
CA LEU A 174 -2.62 -12.74 -1.98
C LEU A 174 -1.27 -12.12 -2.32
N PRO A 175 -1.04 -11.72 -3.57
CA PRO A 175 0.20 -11.04 -3.90
C PRO A 175 0.26 -9.83 -2.98
N LEU A 176 1.33 -9.72 -2.20
CA LEU A 176 1.82 -8.42 -1.82
C LEU A 176 2.12 -7.73 -3.16
N VAL A 177 1.12 -7.03 -3.66
CA VAL A 177 1.09 -6.37 -4.97
C VAL A 177 2.26 -5.40 -5.03
N GLY A 178 3.01 -5.47 -6.13
CA GLY A 178 3.64 -4.30 -6.75
C GLY A 178 4.99 -3.84 -6.22
N ALA A 179 5.35 -4.11 -4.97
CA ALA A 179 6.71 -3.83 -4.50
C ALA A 179 7.57 -5.08 -4.67
N GLU A 180 8.18 -5.24 -5.84
CA GLU A 180 9.41 -6.02 -5.95
C GLU A 180 10.41 -5.45 -4.94
N LEU A 181 10.48 -6.06 -3.75
CA LEU A 181 11.48 -5.69 -2.76
C LEU A 181 12.83 -5.96 -3.42
N LYS A 182 13.47 -4.89 -3.89
CA LYS A 182 14.79 -4.97 -4.48
C LYS A 182 15.73 -5.63 -3.45
N PRO A 183 16.75 -6.38 -3.87
CA PRO A 183 17.64 -7.10 -2.95
C PRO A 183 18.12 -6.27 -1.75
N VAL A 184 18.42 -4.99 -1.99
CA VAL A 184 18.85 -4.03 -0.96
C VAL A 184 17.73 -3.70 0.06
N GLN A 185 16.47 -3.63 -0.36
CA GLN A 185 15.32 -3.40 0.52
C GLN A 185 15.03 -4.62 1.40
N LEU A 186 15.09 -5.82 0.82
CA LEU A 186 15.01 -7.07 1.58
C LEU A 186 16.12 -7.15 2.64
N TYR A 187 17.36 -6.89 2.23
CA TYR A 187 18.51 -6.91 3.14
C TYR A 187 18.33 -5.96 4.33
N ARG A 188 17.88 -4.72 4.08
CA ARG A 188 17.54 -3.76 5.15
C ARG A 188 16.40 -4.23 6.05
N HIS A 189 15.39 -4.89 5.50
CA HIS A 189 14.28 -5.45 6.28
C HIS A 189 14.78 -6.56 7.23
N LEU A 190 15.54 -7.53 6.73
CA LEU A 190 16.04 -8.64 7.53
C LEU A 190 16.99 -8.18 8.66
N LEU A 191 17.83 -7.18 8.39
CA LEU A 191 18.68 -6.57 9.42
C LEU A 191 17.87 -5.85 10.51
N ARG A 192 16.73 -5.23 10.15
CA ARG A 192 15.79 -4.63 11.12
C ARG A 192 15.16 -5.71 12.01
N CYS A 193 14.71 -6.82 11.44
CA CYS A 193 14.20 -7.97 12.20
C CYS A 193 15.26 -8.49 13.18
N CYS A 194 16.51 -8.63 12.75
CA CYS A 194 17.59 -9.07 13.65
C CYS A 194 17.79 -8.18 14.88
N ARG A 195 17.57 -6.85 14.77
CA ARG A 195 17.70 -5.94 15.92
C ARG A 195 16.61 -6.14 16.98
N GLN A 196 15.49 -6.75 16.61
CA GLN A 196 14.37 -7.01 17.53
C GLN A 196 14.57 -8.29 18.34
N LEU A 197 15.61 -9.09 18.07
CA LEU A 197 15.86 -10.34 18.79
C LEU A 197 16.41 -10.10 20.20
N PRO A 198 16.09 -10.99 21.17
CA PRO A 198 16.27 -10.71 22.60
C PRO A 198 17.73 -10.57 23.06
N THR A 199 18.67 -11.26 22.40
CA THR A 199 20.06 -11.41 22.88
C THR A 199 21.04 -11.08 21.76
N GLU A 200 22.11 -10.36 22.07
CA GLU A 200 23.14 -9.97 21.09
C GLU A 200 23.76 -11.15 20.34
N ALA A 201 23.92 -12.30 21.00
CA ALA A 201 24.41 -13.53 20.38
C ALA A 201 23.50 -14.01 19.22
N MET A 202 22.17 -14.01 19.44
CA MET A 202 21.19 -14.34 18.40
C MET A 202 21.20 -13.30 17.28
N GLN A 203 21.26 -12.02 17.64
CA GLN A 203 21.35 -10.96 16.64
C GLN A 203 22.60 -11.12 15.77
N LYS A 204 23.75 -11.46 16.35
CA LYS A 204 25.01 -11.70 15.62
C LYS A 204 24.91 -12.92 14.71
N HIS A 205 24.31 -14.01 15.18
CA HIS A 205 24.09 -15.23 14.40
C HIS A 205 23.22 -14.97 13.15
N TYR A 206 22.04 -14.38 13.34
CA TYR A 206 21.13 -14.12 12.21
C TYR A 206 21.63 -13.00 11.28
N ARG A 207 22.33 -11.99 11.79
CA ARG A 207 23.04 -11.01 10.94
C ARG A 207 24.08 -11.67 10.05
N HIS A 208 24.79 -12.68 10.54
CA HIS A 208 25.74 -13.43 9.72
C HIS A 208 25.02 -14.26 8.66
N ALA A 209 23.94 -14.97 9.04
CA ALA A 209 23.14 -15.75 8.10
C ALA A 209 22.54 -14.90 6.96
N ILE A 210 22.03 -13.70 7.27
CA ILE A 210 21.51 -12.77 6.25
C ILE A 210 22.59 -12.32 5.28
N ARG A 211 23.81 -12.04 5.78
CA ARG A 211 24.94 -11.66 4.93
C ARG A 211 25.34 -12.81 4.00
N GLN A 212 25.42 -14.04 4.53
CA GLN A 212 25.73 -15.22 3.73
C GLN A 212 24.68 -15.45 2.64
N GLY A 213 23.40 -15.39 2.99
CA GLY A 213 22.30 -15.54 2.03
C GLY A 213 22.29 -14.46 0.95
N TYR A 214 22.63 -13.22 1.29
CA TYR A 214 22.73 -12.15 0.31
C TYR A 214 23.88 -12.38 -0.68
N THR A 215 25.04 -12.84 -0.20
CA THR A 215 26.19 -13.15 -1.05
C THR A 215 25.92 -14.38 -1.93
N SER A 216 25.26 -15.41 -1.42
CA SER A 216 24.98 -16.65 -2.19
C SER A 216 23.94 -16.47 -3.30
N HIS A 217 23.16 -15.39 -3.25
CA HIS A 217 22.13 -15.07 -4.24
C HIS A 217 22.43 -13.75 -4.97
N ALA A 218 23.68 -13.29 -4.93
CA ALA A 218 24.09 -12.02 -5.55
C ALA A 218 24.01 -12.07 -7.09
N ASP A 219 24.21 -13.26 -7.67
CA ASP A 219 24.24 -13.49 -9.12
C ASP A 219 22.95 -14.17 -9.65
N GLU A 220 21.87 -14.19 -8.86
CA GLU A 220 20.58 -14.76 -9.27
C GLU A 220 19.76 -13.72 -10.04
N ASP A 221 19.62 -13.91 -11.35
CA ASP A 221 18.93 -13.00 -12.27
C ASP A 221 17.51 -13.46 -12.66
N ASP A 222 17.13 -14.70 -12.31
CA ASP A 222 15.80 -15.23 -12.58
C ASP A 222 14.77 -14.57 -11.66
N GLN A 223 13.83 -13.83 -12.27
CA GLN A 223 12.84 -13.03 -11.56
C GLN A 223 11.91 -13.87 -10.66
N GLU A 224 11.55 -15.08 -11.08
CA GLU A 224 10.71 -15.98 -10.27
C GLU A 224 11.49 -16.55 -9.09
N ARG A 225 12.75 -16.93 -9.31
CA ARG A 225 13.63 -17.43 -8.25
C ARG A 225 13.96 -16.35 -7.23
N VAL A 226 14.27 -15.13 -7.68
CA VAL A 226 14.48 -13.96 -6.81
C VAL A 226 13.24 -13.70 -5.96
N GLN A 227 12.05 -13.70 -6.57
CA GLN A 227 10.80 -13.54 -5.83
C GLN A 227 10.59 -14.65 -4.79
N MET A 228 10.84 -15.92 -5.15
CA MET A 228 10.75 -17.02 -4.18
C MET A 228 11.72 -16.86 -3.02
N ILE A 229 12.97 -16.46 -3.28
CA ILE A 229 13.99 -16.21 -2.24
C ILE A 229 13.56 -15.06 -1.33
N VAL A 230 13.08 -13.96 -1.90
CA VAL A 230 12.56 -12.80 -1.16
C VAL A 230 11.42 -13.21 -0.24
N GLN A 231 10.42 -13.90 -0.78
CA GLN A 231 9.26 -14.35 0.00
C GLN A 231 9.67 -15.30 1.12
N ARG A 232 10.56 -16.26 0.82
CA ARG A 232 11.06 -17.20 1.83
C ARG A 232 11.80 -16.50 2.96
N ALA A 233 12.67 -15.55 2.63
CA ALA A 233 13.44 -14.81 3.62
C ALA A 233 12.55 -13.96 4.54
N VAL A 234 11.48 -13.36 4.00
CA VAL A 234 10.50 -12.61 4.81
C VAL A 234 9.74 -13.54 5.76
N VAL A 235 9.28 -14.70 5.27
CA VAL A 235 8.58 -15.70 6.09
C VAL A 235 9.48 -16.23 7.21
N ASP A 236 10.72 -16.57 6.89
CA ASP A 236 11.68 -17.08 7.86
C ASP A 236 11.99 -16.02 8.93
N ALA A 237 12.14 -14.74 8.54
CA ALA A 237 12.34 -13.65 9.48
C ALA A 237 11.16 -13.44 10.44
N ASP A 238 9.91 -13.48 9.94
CA ASP A 238 8.72 -13.35 10.79
C ASP A 238 8.56 -14.55 11.74
N TRP A 239 8.91 -15.75 11.28
CA TRP A 239 8.91 -16.94 12.12
C TRP A 239 9.93 -16.84 13.26
N ILE A 240 11.17 -16.41 12.96
CA ILE A 240 12.21 -16.21 13.98
C ILE A 240 11.73 -15.18 15.02
N LEU A 241 11.22 -14.03 14.57
CA LEU A 241 10.70 -13.00 15.47
C LEU A 241 9.57 -13.53 16.36
N THR A 242 8.63 -14.28 15.79
CA THR A 242 7.52 -14.85 16.55
C THR A 242 7.98 -15.91 17.55
N LYS A 243 8.95 -16.75 17.17
CA LYS A 243 9.52 -17.79 18.03
C LYS A 243 10.19 -17.19 19.26
N TYR A 244 11.01 -16.15 19.08
CA TYR A 244 11.78 -15.55 20.16
C TYR A 244 11.06 -14.40 20.88
N SER A 245 9.96 -13.86 20.31
CA SER A 245 9.08 -12.89 20.97
C SER A 245 8.24 -13.51 22.09
N LYS A 246 7.96 -14.83 22.04
CA LYS A 246 7.16 -15.54 23.06
C LYS A 246 7.97 -15.96 24.29
N ASN A 247 9.29 -15.81 24.25
CA ASN A 247 10.20 -16.12 25.36
C ASN A 247 10.59 -14.85 26.15
N LYS A 248 9.73 -13.84 26.17
CA LYS A 248 9.91 -12.60 26.91
C LYS A 248 9.05 -12.58 28.16
#